data_AF-A0A224Z8Z5-F1
#
_entry.id   AF-A0A224Z8Z5-F1
#
_cell.length_a   1.000
_cell.length_b   1.000
_cell.length_c   1.000
_cell.angle_alpha   90.00
_cell.angle_beta   90.00
_cell.angle_gamma   90.00
#
_symmetry.space_group_name_H-M   'P 1'
#
loop_
_entity.id
_entity.type
_entity.pdbx_description
1 polymer ?
#
loop_
_entity_poly.entity_id
_entity_poly.type
_entity_poly.pdbx_seq_one_letter_code
_entity_poly.pdbx_strand_id
1 'polypeptide(L)'
;MSDANQDGNEIHFKVKMTTQMGKLKKSYSERVAMSVSSLRFLFDGKRINDDETPKQLEMVNDDVIEVYQEQTGGLRIAAAALRPSS
;
A
#
# COMPACT_ATOMS: atom_id res chain seq x y z
N MET A 1 -22.09 -20.39 2.24
CA MET A 1 -22.69 -19.16 2.80
C MET A 1 -21.74 -18.70 3.89
N SER A 2 -20.89 -17.70 3.70
CA SER A 2 -21.05 -16.48 2.91
C SER A 2 -19.72 -16.06 2.31
N ASP A 3 -19.68 -15.92 0.99
CA ASP A 3 -18.71 -15.11 0.25
C ASP A 3 -18.86 -13.66 0.74
N ALA A 4 -18.22 -13.34 1.86
CA ALA A 4 -18.08 -11.97 2.31
C ALA A 4 -17.04 -11.34 1.40
N ASN A 5 -17.55 -10.74 0.33
CA ASN A 5 -16.88 -9.86 -0.61
C ASN A 5 -15.74 -9.07 0.08
N GLN A 6 -14.52 -9.60 0.08
CA GLN A 6 -13.32 -8.92 0.57
C GLN A 6 -12.76 -7.99 -0.51
N ASP A 7 -13.65 -7.31 -1.24
CA ASP A 7 -13.32 -6.19 -2.12
C ASP A 7 -12.93 -5.00 -1.22
N GLY A 8 -11.82 -5.14 -0.50
CA GLY A 8 -11.23 -4.06 0.27
C GLY A 8 -10.69 -3.03 -0.70
N ASN A 9 -11.47 -1.98 -0.95
CA ASN A 9 -11.13 -0.71 -1.63
C ASN A 9 -9.73 -0.70 -2.27
N GLU A 10 -9.59 -1.37 -3.42
CA GLU A 10 -8.29 -1.41 -4.10
C GLU A 10 -7.98 -0.05 -4.72
N ILE A 11 -6.87 0.57 -4.32
CA ILE A 11 -6.46 1.87 -4.84
C ILE A 11 -5.26 1.71 -5.77
N HIS A 12 -5.47 2.03 -7.04
CA HIS A 12 -4.42 1.98 -8.04
C HIS A 12 -3.58 3.27 -8.02
N PHE A 13 -2.26 3.11 -8.06
CA PHE A 13 -1.31 4.22 -8.14
C PHE A 13 -0.39 4.04 -9.34
N LYS A 14 -0.16 5.15 -10.06
CA LYS A 14 0.95 5.27 -11.01
C LYS A 14 2.09 5.99 -10.33
N VAL A 15 3.25 5.35 -10.21
CA VAL A 15 4.44 5.92 -9.57
C VAL A 15 5.67 5.71 -10.44
N LYS A 16 6.63 6.64 -10.38
CA LYS A 16 7.95 6.42 -10.97
C LYS A 16 8.75 5.50 -10.06
N MET A 17 9.60 4.65 -10.65
CA MET A 17 10.47 3.72 -9.90
C MET A 17 11.43 4.40 -8.91
N THR A 18 11.68 5.71 -9.07
CA THR A 18 12.53 6.53 -8.19
C THR A 18 11.74 7.31 -7.12
N THR A 19 10.42 7.15 -7.07
CA THR A 19 9.57 7.87 -6.10
C THR A 19 9.75 7.27 -4.72
N GLN A 20 9.99 8.10 -3.71
CA GLN A 20 9.99 7.66 -2.32
C GLN A 20 8.61 7.16 -1.89
N MET A 21 8.57 6.01 -1.24
CA MET A 21 7.35 5.33 -0.82
C MET A 21 6.55 6.15 0.20
N GLY A 22 7.19 7.02 0.99
CA GLY A 22 6.49 7.94 1.90
C GLY A 22 5.44 8.82 1.20
N LYS A 23 5.68 9.21 -0.06
CA LYS A 23 4.69 9.98 -0.85
C LYS A 23 3.46 9.16 -1.18
N LEU A 24 3.65 7.89 -1.55
CA LEU A 24 2.56 6.96 -1.82
C LEU A 24 1.75 6.71 -0.55
N LYS A 25 2.42 6.39 0.57
CA LYS A 25 1.74 6.11 1.84
C LYS A 25 0.88 7.28 2.29
N LYS A 26 1.41 8.50 2.19
CA LYS A 26 0.66 9.72 2.49
C LYS A 26 -0.56 9.89 1.57
N SER A 27 -0.38 9.73 0.26
CA SER A 27 -1.49 9.87 -0.68
C SER A 27 -2.56 8.80 -0.46
N TYR A 28 -2.16 7.57 -0.12
CA TYR A 28 -3.08 6.51 0.27
C TYR A 28 -3.84 6.86 1.55
N SER A 29 -3.12 7.27 2.61
CA SER A 29 -3.74 7.58 3.91
C SER A 29 -4.74 8.73 3.81
N GLU A 30 -4.46 9.74 2.99
CA GLU A 30 -5.38 10.84 2.66
C GLU A 30 -6.65 10.33 1.96
N ARG A 31 -6.53 9.42 0.99
CA ARG A 31 -7.69 8.85 0.27
C ARG A 31 -8.62 8.02 1.16
N VAL A 32 -8.05 7.32 2.15
CA VAL A 32 -8.84 6.53 3.12
C VAL A 32 -9.19 7.32 4.38
N ALA A 33 -8.86 8.62 4.44
CA ALA A 33 -9.08 9.50 5.58
C ALA A 33 -8.52 8.96 6.91
N MET A 34 -7.32 8.36 6.87
CA MET A 34 -6.62 7.83 8.05
C MET A 34 -5.24 8.47 8.22
N SER A 35 -4.69 8.41 9.44
CA SER A 35 -3.30 8.80 9.66
C SER A 35 -2.36 7.73 9.07
N VAL A 36 -1.27 8.15 8.42
CA VAL A 36 -0.23 7.23 7.96
C VAL A 36 0.35 6.40 9.13
N SER A 37 0.40 6.97 10.34
CA SER A 37 0.86 6.28 11.55
C SER A 37 -0.10 5.22 12.08
N SER A 38 -1.36 5.24 11.64
CA SER A 38 -2.35 4.19 11.96
C SER A 38 -2.39 3.08 10.91
N LEU A 39 -1.49 3.13 9.93
CA LEU A 39 -1.46 2.20 8.81
C LEU A 39 -0.10 1.51 8.71
N ARG A 40 -0.14 0.23 8.36
CA ARG A 40 1.02 -0.59 8.05
C ARG A 40 0.99 -0.97 6.58
N PHE A 41 2.03 -0.59 5.86
CA PHE A 41 2.23 -0.89 4.45
C PHE A 41 3.24 -2.02 4.33
N LEU A 42 2.83 -3.13 3.72
CA LEU A 42 3.65 -4.31 3.53
C LEU A 42 3.82 -4.61 2.04
N PHE A 43 5.02 -5.03 1.68
CA PHE A 43 5.31 -5.66 0.39
C PHE A 43 6.07 -6.96 0.66
N ASP A 44 5.60 -8.07 0.09
CA ASP A 44 6.09 -9.42 0.38
C ASP A 44 6.19 -9.72 1.89
N GLY A 45 5.20 -9.25 2.65
CA GLY A 45 5.13 -9.39 4.11
C GLY A 45 6.11 -8.52 4.90
N LYS A 46 6.95 -7.71 4.24
CA LYS A 46 7.92 -6.81 4.88
C LYS A 46 7.41 -5.38 4.94
N ARG A 47 7.67 -4.69 6.05
CA ARG A 47 7.29 -3.28 6.21
C ARG A 47 8.13 -2.41 5.29
N ILE A 48 7.45 -1.60 4.48
CA ILE A 48 8.08 -0.61 3.63
C ILE A 48 8.48 0.60 4.49
N ASN A 49 9.66 1.17 4.28
CA ASN A 49 10.13 2.43 4.85
C ASN A 49 9.81 3.61 3.92
N ASP A 50 9.89 4.85 4.43
CA ASP A 50 9.45 6.03 3.66
C ASP A 50 10.46 6.48 2.61
N ASP A 51 11.75 6.21 2.85
CA ASP A 51 12.89 6.55 2.00
C ASP A 51 13.14 5.52 0.89
N GLU A 52 12.59 4.32 1.02
CA GLU A 52 12.62 3.30 -0.02
C GLU A 52 11.89 3.76 -1.29
N THR A 53 12.20 3.11 -2.40
CA THR A 53 11.62 3.36 -3.72
C THR A 53 11.16 2.04 -4.33
N PRO A 54 10.19 2.03 -5.26
CA PRO A 54 9.78 0.80 -5.94
C PRO A 54 10.97 0.06 -6.57
N LYS A 55 11.96 0.79 -7.10
CA LYS A 55 13.19 0.20 -7.63
C LYS A 55 14.00 -0.58 -6.59
N GLN A 56 14.16 -0.02 -5.38
CA GLN A 56 14.92 -0.67 -4.31
C GLN A 56 14.19 -1.88 -3.73
N LEU A 57 12.86 -1.86 -3.79
CA LEU A 57 11.99 -2.98 -3.41
C LEU A 57 11.84 -4.01 -4.54
N GLU A 58 12.50 -3.80 -5.69
CA GLU A 58 12.40 -4.66 -6.88
C GLU A 58 10.96 -4.88 -7.38
N MET A 59 10.09 -3.89 -7.15
CA MET A 59 8.70 -3.93 -7.57
C MET A 59 8.57 -3.92 -9.09
N VAL A 60 7.64 -4.70 -9.61
CA VAL A 60 7.27 -4.77 -11.02
C VAL A 60 5.85 -4.22 -11.24
N ASN A 61 5.42 -4.21 -12.50
CA ASN A 61 4.09 -3.72 -12.84
C ASN A 61 3.00 -4.64 -12.32
N ASP A 62 1.96 -4.02 -11.76
CA ASP A 62 0.80 -4.67 -11.14
C ASP A 62 1.12 -5.41 -9.83
N ASP A 63 2.28 -5.13 -9.21
CA ASP A 63 2.57 -5.54 -7.83
C ASP A 63 1.65 -4.84 -6.83
N VAL A 64 1.40 -5.52 -5.70
CA VAL A 64 0.44 -5.10 -4.68
C VAL A 64 1.14 -4.81 -3.36
N ILE A 65 0.80 -3.65 -2.78
CA ILE A 65 1.13 -3.31 -1.40
C ILE A 65 -0.09 -3.61 -0.54
N GLU A 66 0.11 -4.42 0.49
CA GLU A 66 -0.93 -4.71 1.47
C GLU A 66 -0.98 -3.60 2.53
N VAL A 67 -2.18 -3.13 2.85
CA VAL A 67 -2.38 -2.08 3.86
C VAL A 67 -3.28 -2.56 4.99
N TYR A 68 -2.73 -2.57 6.20
CA TYR A 68 -3.42 -2.98 7.42
C TYR A 68 -3.56 -1.79 8.37
N GLN A 69 -4.64 -1.77 9.16
CA GLN A 69 -4.73 -0.86 10.29
C GLN A 69 -3.84 -1.34 11.43
N GLU A 70 -3.05 -0.42 12.00
CA GLU A 70 -2.18 -0.66 13.14
C GLU A 70 -3.02 -0.67 14.43
N GLN A 71 -3.73 -1.78 14.67
CA GLN A 71 -4.40 -2.10 15.95
C GLN A 71 -4.03 -3.53 16.38
N THR A 72 -4.15 -3.80 17.69
CA THR A 72 -3.81 -5.07 18.39
C THR A 72 -4.55 -6.33 17.89
N GLY A 73 -5.34 -6.22 16.81
CA GLY A 73 -6.05 -7.33 16.16
C GLY A 73 -5.98 -7.39 14.63
N GLY A 74 -5.25 -6.49 13.96
CA GLY A 74 -4.93 -6.51 12.52
C GLY A 74 -6.10 -6.75 11.55
N LEU A 75 -6.84 -5.70 11.19
CA LEU A 75 -7.82 -5.75 10.08
C LEU A 75 -7.15 -5.30 8.77
N ARG A 76 -7.25 -6.10 7.70
CA ARG A 76 -6.86 -5.69 6.34
C ARG A 76 -7.88 -4.67 5.84
N ILE A 77 -7.43 -3.46 5.53
CA ILE A 77 -8.33 -2.36 5.15
C ILE A 77 -8.43 -2.22 3.64
N ALA A 78 -7.32 -2.41 2.93
CA ALA A 78 -7.32 -2.45 1.46
C ALA A 78 -5.96 -2.89 0.89
N ALA A 79 -5.91 -3.01 -0.44
CA ALA A 79 -4.72 -3.28 -1.23
C ALA A 79 -4.42 -2.08 -2.15
N ALA A 80 -3.13 -1.79 -2.39
CA ALA A 80 -2.72 -0.77 -3.34
C ALA A 80 -1.91 -1.42 -4.47
N ALA A 81 -2.48 -1.48 -5.67
CA ALA A 81 -1.78 -1.95 -6.86
C ALA A 81 -0.95 -0.82 -7.50
N LEU A 82 0.32 -1.11 -7.76
CA LEU A 82 1.26 -0.18 -8.37
C LEU A 82 1.44 -0.43 -9.86
N ARG A 83 1.37 0.64 -10.64
CA ARG A 83 1.65 0.63 -12.08
C ARG A 83 2.81 1.59 -12.36
N PRO A 84 4.04 1.07 -12.54
CA PRO A 84 5.20 1.89 -12.86
C PRO A 84 4.92 2.74 -14.11
N SER A 85 5.08 4.06 -13.98
CA SER A 85 5.21 4.91 -15.16
C SER A 85 6.67 4.96 -15.58
N SER A 86 6.91 4.88 -16.89
CA SER A 86 8.22 5.12 -17.52
C SER A 86 8.93 6.37 -16.96
#